data_AF-A0A929HIS0-F1
#
_entry.id   AF-A0A929HIS0-F1
#
_cell.length_a   1.000
_cell.length_b   1.000
_cell.length_c   1.000
_cell.angle_alpha   90.00
_cell.angle_beta   90.00
_cell.angle_gamma   90.00
#
_symmetry.space_group_name_H-M   'P 1'
#
loop_
_entity.id
_entity.type
_entity.pdbx_description
1 polymer ?
#
loop_
_entity_poly.entity_id
_entity_poly.type
_entity_poly.pdbx_seq_one_letter_code
_entity_poly.pdbx_strand_id
1 'polypeptide(L)' 'MSKIKSDADIYFTQTMAEVLEEQGHFEDALIIYKILADTNPWDETLSFKVNRLKGKAGSGKRKGPLKKASQESSG' A
#
# COMPACT_ATOMS: atom_id res chain seq x y z
N MET A 1 -6.52 18.42 28.43
CA MET A 1 -6.51 17.82 27.08
C MET A 1 -5.19 17.11 26.87
N SER A 2 -5.21 15.82 26.54
CA SER A 2 -4.03 14.99 26.36
C SER A 2 -3.12 15.54 25.26
N LYS A 3 -1.95 16.06 25.63
CA LYS A 3 -0.82 16.24 24.71
C LYS A 3 -0.22 14.86 24.47
N ILE A 4 -0.87 14.08 23.61
CA ILE A 4 -0.18 13.00 22.92
C ILE A 4 0.79 13.71 21.98
N LYS A 5 2.06 13.81 22.37
CA LYS A 5 3.13 14.00 21.40
C LYS A 5 3.14 12.68 20.62
N SER A 6 2.55 12.65 19.44
CA SER A 6 2.62 11.49 18.55
C SER A 6 4.07 11.36 18.11
N ASP A 7 4.77 10.42 18.75
CA ASP A 7 6.23 10.22 18.76
C ASP A 7 6.88 9.86 17.40
N ALA A 8 6.19 10.10 16.29
CA ALA A 8 6.74 10.17 14.93
C ALA A 8 5.56 10.48 13.99
N ASP A 9 5.17 11.74 13.85
CA ASP A 9 4.34 12.16 12.71
C ASP A 9 5.19 12.05 11.44
N ILE A 10 5.40 10.82 10.97
CA ILE A 10 5.94 10.54 9.65
C ILE A 10 4.86 11.05 8.69
N TYR A 11 5.00 12.30 8.27
CA TYR A 11 4.17 12.85 7.22
C TYR A 11 4.43 12.02 5.96
N PHE A 12 3.39 11.31 5.54
CA PHE A 12 3.35 10.67 4.24
C PHE A 12 3.38 11.78 3.19
N THR A 13 4.51 11.94 2.51
CA THR A 13 4.67 12.95 1.46
C THR A 13 4.64 12.30 0.09
N GLN A 14 4.23 13.08 -0.91
CA GLN A 14 4.30 12.65 -2.30
C GLN A 14 5.73 12.25 -2.69
N THR A 15 6.73 13.00 -2.23
CA THR A 15 8.15 12.73 -2.51
C THR A 15 8.59 11.36 -1.99
N MET A 16 8.15 10.95 -0.80
CA MET A 16 8.49 9.62 -0.27
C MET A 16 7.90 8.49 -1.14
N ALA A 17 6.66 8.66 -1.61
CA ALA A 17 6.03 7.71 -2.51
C ALA A 17 6.73 7.63 -3.88
N GLU A 18 7.22 8.76 -4.39
CA GLU A 18 7.99 8.84 -5.64
C GLU A 18 9.33 8.10 -5.51
N VAL A 19 10.08 8.36 -4.44
CA VAL A 19 11.36 7.67 -4.18
C VAL A 19 11.16 6.15 -4.07
N LEU A 20 10.13 5.70 -3.36
CA LEU A 20 9.81 4.27 -3.25
C LEU A 20 9.40 3.67 -4.60
N GLU A 21 8.68 4.42 -5.42
CA GLU A 21 8.34 3.98 -6.78
C GLU A 21 9.60 3.82 -7.65
N GLU A 22 10.53 4.79 -7.61
CA GLU A 22 11.79 4.75 -8.36
C GLU A 22 12.69 3.58 -7.93
N GLN A 23 12.67 3.24 -6.65
CA GLN A 23 13.39 2.09 -6.10
C GLN A 23 12.70 0.74 -6.41
N GLY A 24 11.51 0.76 -7.01
CA GLY A 24 10.74 -0.44 -7.33
C GLY A 24 9.91 -0.99 -6.17
N HIS A 25 9.84 -0.28 -5.03
CA HIS A 25 8.99 -0.59 -3.89
C HIS A 25 7.53 -0.17 -4.16
N PHE A 26 6.93 -0.77 -5.19
CA PHE A 26 5.59 -0.39 -5.67
C PHE A 26 4.47 -0.66 -4.66
N GLU A 27 4.62 -1.66 -3.78
CA GLU A 27 3.63 -1.93 -2.72
C GLU A 27 3.60 -0.79 -1.69
N ASP A 28 4.76 -0.34 -1.22
CA ASP A 28 4.89 0.71 -0.22
C ASP A 28 4.49 2.08 -0.80
N ALA A 29 4.96 2.40 -2.01
CA ALA A 29 4.55 3.60 -2.73
C ALA A 29 3.02 3.66 -2.92
N LEU A 30 2.38 2.53 -3.25
CA LEU A 30 0.93 2.45 -3.39
C LEU A 30 0.19 2.73 -2.08
N ILE A 31 0.70 2.28 -0.94
CA ILE A 31 0.10 2.55 0.38
C ILE A 31 0.13 4.05 0.65
N ILE A 32 1.27 4.70 0.43
CA ILE A 32 1.43 6.14 0.67
C ILE A 32 0.54 6.96 -0.26
N TYR A 33 0.48 6.63 -1.55
CA TYR A 33 -0.41 7.32 -2.49
C TYR A 33 -1.89 7.16 -2.14
N LYS A 34 -2.31 6.02 -1.57
CA LYS A 34 -3.68 5.85 -1.08
C LYS A 34 -3.98 6.76 0.10
N ILE A 35 -3.09 6.78 1.10
CA ILE A 35 -3.24 7.67 2.27
C ILE A 35 -3.33 9.13 1.82
N LEU A 36 -2.45 9.54 0.91
CA LEU A 36 -2.46 10.89 0.34
C LEU A 36 -3.76 11.18 -0.42
N ALA A 37 -4.24 10.25 -1.25
CA ALA A 37 -5.49 10.41 -2.00
C ALA A 37 -6.72 10.49 -1.07
N ASP A 38 -6.73 9.73 0.02
CA ASP A 38 -7.81 9.77 1.01
C ASP A 38 -7.84 11.12 1.73
N THR A 39 -6.67 11.74 1.98
CA THR A 39 -6.56 13.08 2.58
C THR A 39 -6.80 14.23 1.59
N ASN A 40 -6.53 14.02 0.31
CA ASN A 40 -6.69 15.02 -0.77
C ASN A 40 -7.45 14.41 -1.96
N PRO A 41 -8.76 14.14 -1.81
CA PRO A 41 -9.53 13.41 -2.83
C PRO A 41 -9.72 14.17 -4.15
N TRP A 42 -9.47 15.48 -4.15
CA TRP A 42 -9.51 16.32 -5.36
C TRP A 42 -8.23 16.25 -6.21
N ASP A 43 -7.14 15.67 -5.68
CA ASP A 43 -5.90 15.53 -6.44
C ASP A 43 -5.96 14.28 -7.34
N GLU A 44 -6.37 14.52 -8.58
CA GLU A 44 -6.44 13.49 -9.62
C GLU A 44 -5.09 12.81 -9.89
N THR A 45 -3.97 13.49 -9.62
CA THR A 45 -2.62 12.94 -9.79
C THR A 45 -2.41 11.74 -8.87
N LEU A 46 -2.85 11.84 -7.61
CA LEU A 46 -2.74 10.76 -6.63
C LEU A 46 -3.61 9.58 -7.03
N SER A 47 -4.85 9.84 -7.48
CA SER A 47 -5.75 8.80 -7.99
C SER A 47 -5.15 8.06 -9.21
N PHE A 48 -4.59 8.81 -10.15
CA PHE A 48 -3.91 8.26 -11.32
C PHE A 48 -2.72 7.39 -10.92
N LYS A 49 -1.88 7.86 -9.98
CA LYS A 49 -0.74 7.10 -9.47
C LYS A 49 -1.19 5.82 -8.76
N VAL A 50 -2.21 5.87 -7.90
CA VAL A 50 -2.80 4.67 -7.27
C VAL A 50 -3.23 3.65 -8.32
N ASN A 51 -3.92 4.08 -9.38
CA ASN A 51 -4.38 3.17 -10.43
C ASN A 51 -3.21 2.57 -11.22
N ARG A 52 -2.22 3.39 -11.60
CA ARG A 52 -1.02 2.95 -12.31
C ARG A 52 -0.19 1.96 -11.48
N LEU A 53 -0.07 2.16 -10.18
CA LEU A 53 0.69 1.28 -9.29
C LEU A 53 -0.04 -0.01 -8.94
N LYS A 54 -1.39 -0.06 -8.95
CA LYS A 54 -2.14 -1.32 -8.73
C LYS A 54 -1.69 -2.45 -9.67
N GLY A 55 -1.41 -2.13 -10.93
CA GLY A 55 -0.91 -3.10 -11.91
C GLY A 55 0.51 -3.60 -11.61
N LYS A 56 1.37 -2.74 -11.05
CA LYS A 56 2.79 -3.05 -10.75
C LYS A 56 2.97 -3.74 -9.39
N ALA A 57 2.20 -3.32 -8.38
CA ALA A 57 2.19 -3.93 -7.06
C ALA A 57 1.54 -5.33 -7.07
N GLY A 58 0.57 -5.57 -7.97
CA GLY A 58 -0.10 -6.86 -8.13
C GLY A 58 0.75 -7.97 -8.78
N SER A 59 1.79 -7.61 -9.54
CA SER A 59 2.70 -8.59 -10.18
C SER A 59 3.49 -9.46 -9.21
N GLY A 60 3.61 -9.05 -7.93
CA GLY A 60 4.31 -9.79 -6.87
C GLY A 60 3.41 -10.60 -5.93
N LYS A 61 2.08 -10.51 -6.04
CA LYS A 61 1.16 -11.06 -5.02
C LYS A 61 0.02 -11.89 -5.61
N ARG A 62 0.39 -13.02 -6.21
CA ARG A 62 -0.42 -14.23 -6.05
C ARG A 62 -0.34 -14.68 -4.59
N LYS A 63 -1.11 -14.07 -3.69
CA LYS A 63 -1.57 -14.80 -2.49
C LYS A 63 -2.78 -15.63 -2.89
N GLY A 64 -2.53 -16.64 -3.73
CA GLY A 64 -3.36 -17.84 -3.69
C GLY A 64 -3.04 -18.54 -2.36
N PRO A 65 -4.03 -18.97 -1.57
CA PRO A 65 -3.74 -19.98 -0.56
C PRO A 65 -3.21 -21.21 -1.29
N LEU A 66 -1.92 -21.53 -1.11
CA LEU A 66 -1.42 -22.85 -1.46
C LEU A 66 -2.25 -23.85 -0.67
N LYS A 67 -3.01 -24.69 -1.39
CA LYS A 67 -3.70 -25.85 -0.84
C LYS A 67 -2.76 -26.62 0.08
N LYS A 68 -3.21 -26.90 1.30
CA LYS A 68 -3.02 -28.25 1.86
C LYS A 68 -4.39 -28.89 1.94
N ALA A 69 -4.63 -29.76 0.97
CA ALA A 69 -5.56 -30.86 1.14
C ALA A 69 -5.07 -31.67 2.35
N SER A 70 -5.90 -31.78 3.38
CA SER A 70 -5.81 -32.88 4.34
C SER A 70 -7.11 -33.64 4.22
N GLN A 71 -7.11 -34.55 3.25
CA GLN A 71 -7.92 -35.75 3.30
C GLN A 71 -7.36 -36.61 4.46
N GLU A 72 -8.25 -37.37 5.11
CA GLU A 72 -7.96 -38.49 6.03
C GLU A 72 -7.85 -38.17 7.53
N SER A 73 -8.92 -38.50 8.27
CA SER A 73 -8.94 -39.49 9.37
C SER A 73 -10.37 -39.49 9.95
N SER A 74 -11.24 -40.41 9.53
CA SER A 74 -11.58 -41.63 10.27
C SER A 74 -12.10 -41.37 11.69
N GLY A 75 -13.40 -41.58 11.86
CA GLY A 75 -14.13 -41.59 13.13
C GLY A 75 -15.59 -41.94 12.90
#